data_AF-A0A1A6C1Y2-F1
#
_entry.id   AF-A0A1A6C1Y2-F1
#
_cell.length_a   1.000
_cell.length_b   1.000
_cell.length_c   1.000
_cell.angle_alpha   90.00
_cell.angle_beta   90.00
_cell.angle_gamma   90.00
#
_symmetry.space_group_name_H-M   'P 1'
#
loop_
_entity.id
_entity.type
_entity.pdbx_description
1 polymer ?
#
loop_
_entity_poly.entity_id
_entity_poly.type
_entity_poly.pdbx_seq_one_letter_code
_entity_poly.pdbx_strand_id
1 'polypeptide(L)'
;MGYMPYFSTRLGMRPVWEAYISDAAFAMMGLAGPCSVAHPYNQYRGGIRGSCVNTIIGFLIVSGSVVGGYILSHGHLATLLQPYELLIIGGSAFGAFMVSNPMSLVIKTFKGVPTLLSGSKYNKATYLDLLTLMYELFTKARKEGLMAVESDIEEPESSEIFSKYPKITKNHHVLEFIVDYMRLIVSGGMNPFELDNLMSMELEAHHHESHEAPSALTRVADGLPGFGIVAAVLGVVITMGSLDQPPQVIGAHVAAALVGTFLGILLAYGYVAPLAVALEHRAQEEANFFECIKTCILAQVQGYSPQIAVEFGRKAMYASVRPGFQELEDHLKGNKG
;
A
#
# COMPACT_ATOMS: atom_id res chain seq x y z
N MET A 1 32.66 -50.85 -18.69
CA MET A 1 32.14 -51.71 -19.78
C MET A 1 30.75 -52.17 -19.33
N GLY A 2 29.69 -51.57 -19.86
CA GLY A 2 28.96 -52.17 -20.98
C GLY A 2 27.92 -53.15 -20.40
N TYR A 3 26.72 -52.69 -20.07
CA TYR A 3 25.51 -52.87 -20.88
C TYR A 3 25.32 -54.31 -21.39
N MET A 4 24.25 -54.98 -20.94
CA MET A 4 23.30 -55.62 -21.85
C MET A 4 21.94 -55.91 -21.18
N PRO A 5 20.86 -56.05 -21.98
CA PRO A 5 19.48 -55.72 -21.64
C PRO A 5 18.55 -56.95 -21.68
N TYR A 6 17.25 -56.80 -21.37
CA TYR A 6 16.13 -57.17 -22.28
C TYR A 6 14.72 -57.22 -21.62
N PHE A 7 13.74 -56.80 -22.43
CA PHE A 7 12.28 -57.10 -22.47
C PHE A 7 11.41 -56.67 -21.27
N SER A 8 10.53 -55.65 -21.34
CA SER A 8 9.39 -55.34 -22.23
C SER A 8 8.04 -55.82 -21.71
N THR A 9 7.16 -54.83 -21.52
CA THR A 9 5.68 -54.78 -21.61
C THR A 9 4.81 -55.80 -20.86
N ARG A 10 3.92 -55.28 -20.00
CA ARG A 10 2.50 -54.98 -20.32
C ARG A 10 1.64 -55.08 -19.05
N LEU A 11 1.12 -53.95 -18.57
CA LEU A 11 -0.26 -53.78 -18.06
C LEU A 11 -0.44 -52.30 -17.69
N GLY A 12 -1.22 -51.62 -18.52
CA GLY A 12 -1.53 -50.21 -18.35
C GLY A 12 -2.56 -50.01 -17.25
N MET A 13 -2.12 -49.47 -16.13
CA MET A 13 -2.87 -48.53 -15.28
C MET A 13 -1.83 -47.63 -14.63
N ARG A 14 -1.69 -46.39 -15.11
CA ARG A 14 -0.96 -45.38 -14.35
C ARG A 14 -1.81 -45.03 -13.12
N PRO A 15 -1.24 -44.98 -11.91
CA PRO A 15 -2.01 -44.63 -10.73
C PRO A 15 -2.52 -43.19 -10.82
N VAL A 16 -3.78 -42.95 -10.43
CA VAL A 16 -4.46 -41.64 -10.54
C VAL A 16 -3.71 -40.51 -9.81
N TRP A 17 -2.88 -40.83 -8.82
CA TRP A 17 -2.03 -39.88 -8.10
C TRP A 17 -0.82 -39.36 -8.89
N GLU A 18 -0.33 -40.09 -9.90
CA GLU A 18 0.76 -39.60 -10.76
C GLU A 18 0.31 -38.42 -11.64
N ALA A 19 -0.96 -38.42 -12.07
CA ALA A 19 -1.54 -37.31 -12.84
C ALA A 19 -1.76 -36.05 -12.00
N TYR A 20 -2.17 -36.19 -10.74
CA TYR A 20 -2.40 -35.05 -9.84
C TYR A 20 -1.10 -34.34 -9.44
N ILE A 21 0.00 -35.09 -9.25
CA ILE A 21 1.31 -34.51 -8.91
C ILE A 21 1.97 -33.89 -10.14
N SER A 22 1.84 -34.50 -11.33
CA SER A 22 2.38 -33.90 -12.55
C SER A 22 1.66 -32.62 -12.94
N ASP A 23 0.33 -32.57 -12.81
CA ASP A 23 -0.45 -31.38 -13.19
C ASP A 23 -0.30 -30.25 -12.16
N ALA A 24 -0.18 -30.56 -10.87
CA ALA A 24 0.11 -29.56 -9.84
C ALA A 24 1.55 -29.03 -9.93
N ALA A 25 2.53 -29.86 -10.25
CA ALA A 25 3.91 -29.43 -10.47
C ALA A 25 4.06 -28.60 -11.77
N PHE A 26 3.33 -28.94 -12.84
CA PHE A 26 3.31 -28.16 -14.08
C PHE A 26 2.57 -26.82 -13.90
N ALA A 27 1.50 -26.79 -13.09
CA ALA A 27 0.80 -25.56 -12.74
C ALA A 27 1.64 -24.63 -11.85
N MET A 28 2.47 -25.17 -10.94
CA MET A 28 3.40 -24.37 -10.13
C MET A 28 4.62 -23.89 -10.92
N MET A 29 5.13 -24.66 -11.88
CA MET A 29 6.26 -24.24 -12.73
C MET A 29 5.85 -23.24 -13.82
N GLY A 30 4.57 -23.16 -14.19
CA GLY A 30 4.06 -22.21 -15.19
C GLY A 30 3.79 -20.78 -14.70
N LEU A 31 3.88 -20.52 -13.39
CA LEU A 31 3.56 -19.21 -12.80
C LEU A 31 4.79 -18.35 -12.45
N ALA A 32 6.01 -18.87 -12.63
CA ALA A 32 7.24 -18.09 -12.51
C ALA A 32 7.65 -17.52 -13.88
N GLY A 33 6.79 -16.67 -14.45
CA GLY A 33 7.23 -15.78 -15.53
C GLY A 33 8.29 -14.81 -14.99
N PRO A 34 9.28 -14.39 -15.79
CA PRO A 34 10.25 -13.41 -15.33
C PRO A 34 9.50 -12.15 -14.89
N CYS A 35 9.83 -11.67 -13.69
CA CYS A 35 9.35 -10.43 -13.12
C CYS A 35 9.73 -9.28 -14.06
N SER A 36 8.89 -9.04 -15.06
CA SER A 36 9.02 -7.93 -16.00
C SER A 36 8.65 -6.69 -15.22
N VAL A 37 9.63 -5.78 -15.14
CA VAL A 37 9.51 -4.43 -14.56
C VAL A 37 8.23 -3.79 -15.08
N ALA A 38 7.18 -3.79 -14.26
CA ALA A 38 5.90 -3.21 -14.61
C ALA A 38 6.06 -1.68 -14.65
N HIS A 39 5.86 -1.08 -15.82
CA HIS A 39 5.78 0.36 -15.98
C HIS A 39 4.62 0.93 -15.11
N PRO A 40 4.83 2.02 -14.34
CA PRO A 40 3.90 2.47 -13.31
C PRO A 40 2.64 3.23 -13.81
N TYR A 41 2.28 3.15 -15.10
CA TYR A 41 1.34 4.12 -15.69
C TYR A 41 -0.14 3.68 -15.83
N ASN A 42 -0.53 2.45 -15.46
CA ASN A 42 -1.86 1.94 -15.86
C ASN A 42 -2.68 1.21 -14.78
N GLN A 43 -2.64 1.67 -13.52
CA GLN A 43 -3.38 1.01 -12.41
C GLN A 43 -4.58 1.83 -11.87
N TYR A 44 -4.86 3.02 -12.40
CA TYR A 44 -5.87 3.93 -11.82
C TYR A 44 -7.21 3.89 -12.56
N ARG A 45 -8.03 2.85 -12.29
CA ARG A 45 -9.43 2.79 -12.77
C ARG A 45 -10.49 2.49 -11.69
N GLY A 46 -10.15 2.61 -10.41
CA GLY A 46 -11.08 2.45 -9.28
C GLY A 46 -11.30 3.77 -8.52
N GLY A 47 -12.54 4.22 -8.39
CA GLY A 47 -12.90 5.41 -7.62
C GLY A 47 -12.56 5.28 -6.13
N ILE A 48 -11.90 6.32 -5.59
CA ILE A 48 -11.28 6.39 -4.26
C ILE A 48 -12.28 6.36 -3.08
N ARG A 49 -13.59 6.32 -3.37
CA ARG A 49 -14.64 6.11 -2.35
C ARG A 49 -14.77 4.64 -1.90
N GLY A 50 -14.08 3.70 -2.56
CA GLY A 50 -14.19 2.26 -2.30
C GLY A 50 -13.04 1.62 -1.52
N SER A 51 -11.93 2.31 -1.23
CA SER A 51 -10.70 1.65 -0.74
C SER A 51 -10.92 0.80 0.54
N CYS A 52 -11.56 1.36 1.57
CA CYS A 52 -11.80 0.64 2.84
C CYS A 52 -12.84 -0.47 2.69
N VAL A 53 -13.91 -0.17 1.95
CA VAL A 53 -14.99 -1.12 1.67
C VAL A 53 -14.43 -2.31 0.89
N ASN A 54 -13.53 -2.06 -0.06
CA ASN A 54 -12.87 -3.09 -0.85
C ASN A 54 -11.93 -3.95 0.01
N THR A 55 -11.16 -3.36 0.93
CA THR A 55 -10.31 -4.14 1.85
C THR A 55 -11.15 -5.05 2.74
N ILE A 56 -12.22 -4.53 3.35
CA ILE A 56 -13.10 -5.31 4.23
C ILE A 56 -13.84 -6.40 3.44
N ILE A 57 -14.45 -6.06 2.31
CA ILE A 57 -15.14 -7.02 1.44
C ILE A 57 -14.16 -8.08 0.93
N GLY A 58 -12.95 -7.67 0.53
CA GLY A 58 -11.90 -8.58 0.09
C GLY A 58 -11.55 -9.62 1.15
N PHE A 59 -11.33 -9.19 2.41
CA PHE A 59 -11.08 -10.12 3.51
C PHE A 59 -12.26 -11.02 3.83
N LEU A 60 -13.49 -10.52 3.72
CA LEU A 60 -14.68 -11.36 3.88
C LEU A 60 -14.80 -12.40 2.76
N ILE A 61 -14.45 -12.04 1.52
CA ILE A 61 -14.44 -12.98 0.39
C ILE A 61 -13.36 -14.04 0.58
N VAL A 62 -12.12 -13.64 0.95
CA VAL A 62 -11.03 -14.59 1.23
C VAL A 62 -11.41 -15.52 2.37
N SER A 63 -11.82 -14.97 3.51
CA SER A 63 -12.22 -15.75 4.68
C SER A 63 -13.39 -16.67 4.36
N GLY A 64 -14.45 -16.12 3.73
CA GLY A 64 -15.66 -16.85 3.41
C GLY A 64 -15.45 -17.96 2.39
N SER A 65 -14.58 -17.77 1.40
CA SER A 65 -14.25 -18.79 0.40
C SER A 65 -13.44 -19.94 1.02
N VAL A 66 -12.44 -19.61 1.84
CA VAL A 66 -11.58 -20.61 2.49
C VAL A 66 -12.33 -21.37 3.58
N VAL A 67 -12.98 -20.65 4.51
CA VAL A 67 -13.76 -21.25 5.61
C VAL A 67 -15.00 -21.95 5.09
N GLY A 68 -15.75 -21.31 4.18
CA GLY A 68 -16.95 -21.89 3.59
C GLY A 68 -16.64 -23.13 2.77
N GLY A 69 -15.60 -23.11 1.93
CA GLY A 69 -15.15 -24.28 1.18
C GLY A 69 -14.73 -25.44 2.09
N TYR A 70 -14.05 -25.15 3.20
CA TYR A 70 -13.64 -26.16 4.17
C TYR A 70 -14.83 -26.79 4.91
N ILE A 71 -15.81 -25.99 5.36
CA ILE A 71 -17.03 -26.50 6.01
C ILE A 71 -17.87 -27.33 5.05
N LEU A 72 -18.06 -26.87 3.80
CA LEU A 72 -18.80 -27.62 2.79
C LEU A 72 -18.11 -28.94 2.44
N SER A 73 -16.78 -29.00 2.58
CA SER A 73 -15.99 -30.22 2.47
C SER A 73 -15.98 -31.07 3.74
N HIS A 74 -16.89 -30.78 4.70
CA HIS A 74 -17.09 -31.52 5.96
C HIS A 74 -15.89 -31.38 6.94
N GLY A 75 -15.11 -30.30 6.79
CA GLY A 75 -14.01 -29.96 7.68
C GLY A 75 -14.46 -29.36 9.02
N HIS A 76 -13.68 -29.58 10.08
CA HIS A 76 -13.95 -29.08 11.42
C HIS A 76 -13.06 -27.85 11.72
N LEU A 77 -13.63 -26.64 11.83
CA LEU A 77 -12.82 -25.42 11.99
C LEU A 77 -11.86 -25.42 13.18
N ALA A 78 -12.21 -26.13 14.25
CA ALA A 78 -11.36 -26.26 15.42
C ALA A 78 -9.98 -26.87 15.10
N THR A 79 -9.86 -27.66 14.02
CA THR A 79 -8.57 -28.28 13.63
C THR A 79 -7.64 -27.30 12.91
N LEU A 80 -8.18 -26.25 12.28
CA LEU A 80 -7.37 -25.22 11.59
C LEU A 80 -6.81 -24.18 12.56
N LEU A 81 -7.48 -23.95 13.68
CA LEU A 81 -7.04 -22.98 14.68
C LEU A 81 -6.10 -23.65 15.68
N GLN A 82 -4.81 -23.67 15.31
CA GLN A 82 -3.75 -24.16 16.18
C GLN A 82 -2.94 -22.99 16.76
N PRO A 83 -3.07 -22.68 18.07
CA PRO A 83 -2.40 -21.54 18.67
C PRO A 83 -0.87 -21.59 18.58
N TYR A 84 -0.29 -22.80 18.65
CA TYR A 84 1.16 -22.99 18.58
C TYR A 84 1.71 -22.69 17.18
N GLU A 85 1.00 -23.07 16.12
CA GLU A 85 1.37 -22.75 14.73
C GLU A 85 1.31 -21.24 14.49
N LEU A 86 0.26 -20.56 14.97
CA LEU A 86 0.15 -19.10 14.92
C LEU A 86 1.29 -18.39 15.67
N LEU A 87 1.69 -18.92 16.82
CA LEU A 87 2.82 -18.39 17.59
C LEU A 87 4.15 -18.56 16.84
N ILE A 88 4.40 -19.73 16.23
CA ILE A 88 5.61 -19.99 15.46
C ILE A 88 5.66 -19.06 14.26
N ILE A 89 4.60 -19.03 13.44
CA ILE A 89 4.56 -18.26 12.19
C ILE A 89 4.55 -16.76 12.49
N GLY A 90 3.60 -16.31 13.31
CA GLY A 90 3.42 -14.89 13.64
C GLY A 90 4.56 -14.34 14.50
N GLY A 91 5.02 -15.11 15.50
CA GLY A 91 6.15 -14.73 16.34
C GLY A 91 7.47 -14.65 15.57
N SER A 92 7.73 -15.62 14.68
CA SER A 92 8.94 -15.59 13.83
C SER A 92 8.86 -14.45 12.81
N ALA A 93 7.71 -14.22 12.19
CA ALA A 93 7.50 -13.10 11.28
C ALA A 93 7.68 -11.75 11.97
N PHE A 94 7.15 -11.58 13.17
CA PHE A 94 7.34 -10.36 13.97
C PHE A 94 8.79 -10.18 14.40
N GLY A 95 9.46 -11.24 14.84
CA GLY A 95 10.89 -11.20 15.18
C GLY A 95 11.75 -10.81 13.97
N ALA A 96 11.52 -11.43 12.81
CA ALA A 96 12.21 -11.08 11.57
C ALA A 96 11.92 -9.63 11.13
N PHE A 97 10.69 -9.16 11.32
CA PHE A 97 10.30 -7.77 11.06
C PHE A 97 11.07 -6.79 11.94
N MET A 98 11.20 -7.07 13.24
CA MET A 98 11.99 -6.22 14.16
C MET A 98 13.49 -6.23 13.86
N VAL A 99 14.04 -7.39 13.44
CA VAL A 99 15.47 -7.49 13.11
C VAL A 99 15.80 -6.76 11.80
N SER A 100 14.88 -6.75 10.84
CA SER A 100 15.12 -6.18 9.51
C SER A 100 14.84 -4.69 9.37
N ASN A 101 14.21 -4.04 10.38
CA ASN A 101 13.76 -2.66 10.28
C ASN A 101 14.12 -1.85 11.54
N PRO A 102 14.44 -0.54 11.40
CA PRO A 102 14.59 0.34 12.55
C PRO A 102 13.26 0.49 13.30
N MET A 103 13.32 0.73 14.61
CA MET A 103 12.11 0.84 15.45
C MET A 103 11.14 1.94 15.03
N SER A 104 11.64 3.04 14.44
CA SER A 104 10.80 4.09 13.86
C SER A 104 9.89 3.55 12.74
N LEU A 105 10.45 2.74 11.85
CA LEU A 105 9.72 2.13 10.73
C LEU A 105 8.72 1.09 11.23
N VAL A 106 9.11 0.25 12.19
CA VAL A 106 8.22 -0.72 12.84
C VAL A 106 6.95 -0.01 13.36
N ILE A 107 7.12 1.08 14.12
CA ILE A 107 6.00 1.85 14.67
C ILE A 107 5.17 2.49 13.56
N LYS A 108 5.80 3.06 12.52
CA LYS A 108 5.10 3.66 11.37
C LYS A 108 4.23 2.63 10.65
N THR A 109 4.75 1.44 10.34
CA THR A 109 3.99 0.37 9.68
C THR A 109 2.77 -0.06 10.51
N PHE A 110 2.94 -0.28 11.82
CA PHE A 110 1.81 -0.65 12.69
C PHE A 110 0.75 0.44 12.82
N LYS A 111 1.15 1.73 12.82
CA LYS A 111 0.20 2.85 12.80
C LYS A 111 -0.46 3.04 11.45
N GLY A 112 0.22 2.67 10.36
CA GLY A 112 -0.29 2.76 9.00
C GLY A 112 -1.42 1.78 8.71
N VAL A 113 -1.33 0.53 9.15
CA VAL A 113 -2.32 -0.51 8.82
C VAL A 113 -3.77 -0.13 9.23
N PRO A 114 -4.05 0.36 10.46
CA PRO A 114 -5.40 0.79 10.84
C PRO A 114 -5.96 1.92 9.97
N THR A 115 -5.10 2.76 9.37
CA THR A 115 -5.56 3.86 8.50
C THR A 115 -6.21 3.35 7.21
N LEU A 116 -5.93 2.10 6.80
CA LEU A 116 -6.59 1.48 5.64
C LEU A 116 -8.08 1.25 5.87
N LEU A 117 -8.50 1.07 7.13
CA LEU A 117 -9.91 0.96 7.50
C LEU A 117 -10.63 2.32 7.43
N SER A 118 -9.87 3.42 7.42
CA SER A 118 -10.38 4.78 7.27
C SER A 118 -10.29 5.26 5.82
N GLY A 119 -11.30 6.01 5.37
CA GLY A 119 -11.36 6.53 3.99
C GLY A 119 -10.10 7.29 3.58
N SER A 120 -9.85 7.40 2.27
CA SER A 120 -8.74 8.24 1.79
C SER A 120 -8.95 9.70 2.23
N LYS A 121 -7.88 10.28 2.79
CA LYS A 121 -7.80 11.70 3.12
C LYS A 121 -7.74 12.55 1.85
N TYR A 122 -7.21 11.98 0.77
CA TYR A 122 -6.94 12.63 -0.52
C TYR A 122 -8.10 12.39 -1.50
N ASN A 123 -9.27 12.91 -1.14
CA ASN A 123 -10.45 12.83 -1.99
C ASN A 123 -10.65 14.12 -2.79
N LYS A 124 -11.58 14.08 -3.74
CA LYS A 124 -11.93 15.20 -4.63
C LYS A 124 -12.23 16.51 -3.88
N ALA A 125 -12.92 16.44 -2.74
CA ALA A 125 -13.23 17.63 -1.95
C ALA A 125 -11.98 18.22 -1.30
N THR A 126 -11.07 17.37 -0.79
CA THR A 126 -9.76 17.82 -0.27
C THR A 126 -8.92 18.48 -1.36
N TYR A 127 -8.93 17.96 -2.59
CA TYR A 127 -8.25 18.60 -3.72
C TYR A 127 -8.89 19.94 -4.12
N LEU A 128 -10.23 20.04 -4.09
CA LEU A 128 -10.91 21.32 -4.32
C LEU A 128 -10.55 22.36 -3.25
N ASP A 129 -10.54 21.96 -1.97
CA ASP A 129 -10.10 22.80 -0.85
C ASP A 129 -8.65 23.26 -1.07
N LEU A 130 -7.74 22.36 -1.46
CA LEU A 130 -6.34 22.68 -1.76
C LEU A 130 -6.21 23.67 -2.92
N LEU A 131 -6.85 23.39 -4.05
CA LEU A 131 -6.78 24.24 -5.24
C LEU A 131 -7.33 25.65 -4.96
N THR A 132 -8.34 25.77 -4.11
CA THR A 132 -8.92 27.06 -3.71
C THR A 132 -8.00 27.80 -2.74
N LEU A 133 -7.38 27.11 -1.78
CA LEU A 133 -6.32 27.68 -0.93
C LEU A 133 -5.18 28.26 -1.77
N MET A 134 -4.66 27.48 -2.73
CA MET A 134 -3.59 27.94 -3.62
C MET A 134 -4.04 29.13 -4.47
N TYR A 135 -5.27 29.12 -4.99
CA TYR A 135 -5.85 30.24 -5.73
C TYR A 135 -5.91 31.53 -4.91
N GLU A 136 -6.40 31.46 -3.66
CA GLU A 136 -6.51 32.61 -2.76
C GLU A 136 -5.13 33.19 -2.44
N LEU A 137 -4.17 32.32 -2.10
CA LEU A 137 -2.80 32.71 -1.79
C LEU A 137 -2.13 33.42 -2.98
N PHE A 138 -2.24 32.83 -4.18
CA PHE A 138 -1.67 33.42 -5.40
C PHE A 138 -2.39 34.70 -5.83
N THR A 139 -3.70 34.79 -5.57
CA THR A 139 -4.48 35.99 -5.85
C THR A 139 -4.07 37.14 -4.94
N LYS A 140 -3.89 36.89 -3.64
CA LYS A 140 -3.35 37.87 -2.70
C LYS A 140 -1.94 38.31 -3.10
N ALA A 141 -1.05 37.35 -3.38
CA ALA A 141 0.30 37.59 -3.87
C ALA A 141 0.35 38.52 -5.09
N ARG A 142 -0.56 38.31 -6.06
CA ARG A 142 -0.60 39.09 -7.31
C ARG A 142 -1.25 40.47 -7.13
N LYS A 143 -2.26 40.60 -6.27
CA LYS A 143 -3.01 41.86 -6.08
C LYS A 143 -2.34 42.82 -5.10
N GLU A 144 -1.86 42.28 -3.99
CA GLU A 144 -1.33 43.05 -2.86
C GLU A 144 0.21 43.00 -2.80
N GLY A 145 0.83 42.15 -3.63
CA GLY A 145 2.27 41.94 -3.68
C GLY A 145 2.70 40.73 -2.86
N LEU A 146 3.91 40.23 -3.12
CA LEU A 146 4.46 39.04 -2.46
C LEU A 146 4.60 39.23 -0.94
N MET A 147 4.94 40.44 -0.49
CA MET A 147 5.07 40.75 0.95
C MET A 147 3.75 40.69 1.72
N ALA A 148 2.61 40.90 1.04
CA ALA A 148 1.30 40.81 1.70
C ALA A 148 0.97 39.38 2.15
N VAL A 149 1.58 38.38 1.50
CA VAL A 149 1.41 36.96 1.82
C VAL A 149 2.36 36.51 2.93
N GLU A 150 3.42 37.26 3.22
CA GLU A 150 4.41 36.96 4.26
C GLU A 150 3.74 36.74 5.63
N SER A 151 2.81 37.62 5.99
CA SER A 151 2.05 37.49 7.25
C SER A 151 1.19 36.21 7.33
N ASP A 152 0.68 35.71 6.20
CA ASP A 152 -0.12 34.49 6.18
C ASP A 152 0.74 33.22 6.28
N ILE A 153 1.95 33.26 5.73
CA ILE A 153 2.86 32.10 5.69
C ILE A 153 3.70 31.97 6.96
N GLU A 154 4.07 33.09 7.61
CA GLU A 154 4.81 33.04 8.88
C GLU A 154 3.91 32.60 10.04
N GLU A 155 2.62 32.99 10.01
CA GLU A 155 1.64 32.58 11.00
C GLU A 155 0.39 31.94 10.36
N PRO A 156 0.49 30.71 9.83
CA PRO A 156 -0.63 30.05 9.16
C PRO A 156 -1.81 29.75 10.10
N GLU A 157 -1.58 29.69 11.41
CA GLU A 157 -2.65 29.50 12.39
C GLU A 157 -3.51 30.75 12.62
N SER A 158 -2.94 31.95 12.44
CA SER A 158 -3.66 33.22 12.60
C SER A 158 -4.16 33.78 11.27
N SER A 159 -3.70 33.23 10.13
CA SER A 159 -4.14 33.62 8.80
C SER A 159 -5.61 33.31 8.53
N GLU A 160 -6.32 34.32 8.00
CA GLU A 160 -7.70 34.18 7.53
C GLU A 160 -7.83 33.20 6.36
N ILE A 161 -6.80 33.09 5.51
CA ILE A 161 -6.82 32.20 4.34
C ILE A 161 -6.73 30.74 4.81
N PHE A 162 -5.70 30.39 5.59
CA PHE A 162 -5.48 29.01 6.04
C PHE A 162 -6.58 28.53 7.00
N SER A 163 -7.19 29.43 7.78
CA SER A 163 -8.30 29.10 8.69
C SER A 163 -9.55 28.55 7.97
N LYS A 164 -9.76 28.92 6.69
CA LYS A 164 -10.89 28.40 5.88
C LYS A 164 -10.72 26.93 5.50
N TYR A 165 -9.50 26.39 5.55
CA TYR A 165 -9.15 25.07 5.01
C TYR A 165 -8.56 24.12 6.06
N PRO A 166 -9.29 23.81 7.15
CA PRO A 166 -8.76 23.05 8.28
C PRO A 166 -8.33 21.62 7.91
N LYS A 167 -8.84 21.03 6.83
CA LYS A 167 -8.38 19.72 6.35
C LYS A 167 -6.94 19.76 5.85
N ILE A 168 -6.53 20.88 5.27
CA ILE A 168 -5.19 21.10 4.75
C ILE A 168 -4.26 21.48 5.90
N THR A 169 -4.67 22.45 6.73
CA THR A 169 -3.87 22.98 7.85
C THR A 169 -3.59 21.94 8.94
N LYS A 170 -4.48 20.95 9.13
CA LYS A 170 -4.24 19.83 10.06
C LYS A 170 -3.14 18.87 9.59
N ASN A 171 -2.81 18.85 8.30
CA ASN A 171 -1.71 18.05 7.80
C ASN A 171 -0.44 18.90 7.86
N HIS A 172 0.35 18.71 8.91
CA HIS A 172 1.56 19.49 9.16
C HIS A 172 2.53 19.45 7.98
N HIS A 173 2.78 18.27 7.39
CA HIS A 173 3.70 18.12 6.25
C HIS A 173 3.25 18.89 5.01
N VAL A 174 1.94 18.89 4.72
CA VAL A 174 1.39 19.66 3.59
C VAL A 174 1.49 21.16 3.85
N LEU A 175 1.16 21.59 5.07
CA LEU A 175 1.21 23.00 5.44
C LEU A 175 2.66 23.52 5.40
N GLU A 176 3.59 22.79 6.01
CA GLU A 176 5.03 23.08 6.01
C GLU A 176 5.56 23.20 4.58
N PHE A 177 5.25 22.23 3.71
CA PHE A 177 5.64 22.29 2.30
C PHE A 177 5.11 23.55 1.59
N ILE A 178 3.83 23.89 1.74
CA ILE A 178 3.27 25.10 1.12
C ILE A 178 3.97 26.35 1.67
N VAL A 179 4.08 26.47 2.99
CA VAL A 179 4.62 27.64 3.68
C VAL A 179 6.09 27.86 3.35
N ASP A 180 6.91 26.81 3.43
CA ASP A 180 8.36 26.92 3.22
C ASP A 180 8.70 27.31 1.78
N TYR A 181 8.02 26.72 0.78
CA TYR A 181 8.24 27.11 -0.61
C TYR A 181 7.70 28.51 -0.91
N MET A 182 6.59 28.92 -0.31
CA MET A 182 6.12 30.29 -0.42
C MET A 182 7.08 31.28 0.25
N ARG A 183 7.69 30.92 1.40
CA ARG A 183 8.71 31.72 2.08
C ARG A 183 9.96 31.88 1.21
N LEU A 184 10.39 30.81 0.53
CA LEU A 184 11.51 30.87 -0.42
C LEU A 184 11.22 31.85 -1.56
N ILE A 185 9.99 31.83 -2.11
CA ILE A 185 9.58 32.73 -3.21
C ILE A 185 9.51 34.20 -2.75
N VAL A 186 9.06 34.47 -1.52
CA VAL A 186 8.99 35.82 -0.95
C VAL A 186 10.40 36.34 -0.61
N SER A 187 11.24 35.50 -0.01
CA SER A 187 12.57 35.87 0.49
C SER A 187 13.63 36.02 -0.61
N GLY A 188 13.46 35.37 -1.76
CA GLY A 188 14.42 35.43 -2.85
C GLY A 188 13.82 35.04 -4.20
N GLY A 189 14.21 35.76 -5.25
CA GLY A 189 13.87 35.42 -6.63
C GLY A 189 14.61 34.18 -7.10
N MET A 190 14.23 33.00 -6.58
CA MET A 190 14.77 31.72 -7.04
C MET A 190 14.31 31.46 -8.48
N ASN A 191 15.21 30.94 -9.30
CA ASN A 191 14.87 30.54 -10.65
C ASN A 191 13.84 29.39 -10.61
N PRO A 192 12.76 29.42 -11.42
CA PRO A 192 11.79 28.31 -11.50
C PRO A 192 12.43 26.92 -11.66
N PHE A 193 13.54 26.80 -12.40
CA PHE A 193 14.25 25.53 -12.57
C PHE A 193 14.96 25.05 -11.31
N GLU A 194 15.53 25.96 -10.53
CA GLU A 194 16.18 25.62 -9.26
C GLU A 194 15.12 25.21 -8.22
N LEU A 195 13.99 25.92 -8.19
CA LEU A 195 12.87 25.60 -7.32
C LEU A 195 12.26 24.24 -7.67
N ASP A 196 12.06 23.93 -8.96
CA ASP A 196 11.58 22.62 -9.41
C ASP A 196 12.52 21.48 -9.00
N ASN A 197 13.82 21.67 -9.17
CA ASN A 197 14.81 20.68 -8.74
C ASN A 197 14.78 20.48 -7.22
N LEU A 198 14.69 21.56 -6.44
CA LEU A 198 14.63 21.49 -4.98
C LEU A 198 13.37 20.75 -4.50
N MET A 199 12.19 21.14 -5.00
CA MET A 199 10.93 20.45 -4.72
C MET A 199 10.99 18.98 -5.13
N SER A 200 11.55 18.67 -6.31
CA SER A 200 11.67 17.29 -6.77
C SER A 200 12.57 16.44 -5.86
N MET A 201 13.68 16.98 -5.38
CA MET A 201 14.56 16.27 -4.45
C MET A 201 13.87 15.98 -3.12
N GLU A 202 13.12 16.95 -2.58
CA GLU A 202 12.35 16.75 -1.35
C GLU A 202 11.22 15.73 -1.53
N LEU A 203 10.46 15.82 -2.63
CA LEU A 203 9.38 14.89 -2.92
C LEU A 203 9.89 13.46 -3.15
N GLU A 204 11.05 13.29 -3.79
CA GLU A 204 11.67 11.97 -3.93
C GLU A 204 12.06 11.38 -2.56
N ALA A 205 12.65 12.17 -1.68
CA ALA A 205 12.99 11.74 -0.32
C ALA A 205 11.73 11.36 0.48
N HIS A 206 10.69 12.20 0.43
CA HIS A 206 9.41 11.95 1.07
C HIS A 206 8.72 10.69 0.53
N HIS A 207 8.72 10.50 -0.80
CA HIS A 207 8.13 9.33 -1.46
C HIS A 207 8.88 8.06 -1.06
N HIS A 208 10.21 8.10 -1.02
CA HIS A 208 11.04 6.99 -0.56
C HIS A 208 10.70 6.59 0.87
N GLU A 209 10.66 7.55 1.80
CA GLU A 209 10.32 7.32 3.21
C GLU A 209 8.89 6.77 3.36
N SER A 210 7.94 7.26 2.57
CA SER A 210 6.54 6.81 2.59
C SER A 210 6.39 5.37 2.06
N HIS A 211 7.27 4.92 1.15
CA HIS A 211 7.26 3.57 0.59
C HIS A 211 7.99 2.53 1.45
N GLU A 212 8.77 2.94 2.46
CA GLU A 212 9.45 2.00 3.35
C GLU A 212 8.47 1.11 4.12
N ALA A 213 7.38 1.68 4.65
CA ALA A 213 6.41 0.93 5.45
C ALA A 213 5.65 -0.14 4.64
N PRO A 214 5.08 0.18 3.45
CA PRO A 214 4.56 -0.82 2.52
C PRO A 214 5.60 -1.89 2.16
N SER A 215 6.82 -1.48 1.81
CA SER A 215 7.90 -2.40 1.41
C SER A 215 8.29 -3.36 2.52
N ALA A 216 8.33 -2.88 3.77
CA ALA A 216 8.62 -3.71 4.92
C ALA A 216 7.51 -4.72 5.18
N LEU A 217 6.24 -4.34 4.97
CA LEU A 217 5.10 -5.26 5.08
C LEU A 217 5.09 -6.31 3.96
N THR A 218 5.49 -5.95 2.74
CA THR A 218 5.70 -6.91 1.64
C THR A 218 6.74 -7.97 2.01
N ARG A 219 7.89 -7.56 2.59
CA ARG A 219 8.92 -8.51 3.04
C ARG A 219 8.41 -9.47 4.12
N VAL A 220 7.52 -9.00 5.00
CA VAL A 220 6.85 -9.88 5.97
C VAL A 220 5.95 -10.87 5.25
N ALA A 221 5.17 -10.43 4.26
CA ALA A 221 4.32 -11.29 3.46
C ALA A 221 5.13 -12.39 2.75
N ASP A 222 6.27 -12.04 2.16
CA ASP A 222 7.16 -12.98 1.46
C ASP A 222 7.79 -14.01 2.42
N GLY A 223 8.03 -13.62 3.68
CA GLY A 223 8.59 -14.51 4.70
C GLY A 223 7.60 -15.49 5.33
N LEU A 224 6.30 -15.14 5.37
CA LEU A 224 5.26 -15.94 6.04
C LEU A 224 5.12 -17.38 5.52
N PRO A 225 5.17 -17.69 4.21
CA PRO A 225 5.16 -19.06 3.71
C PRO A 225 6.40 -19.85 4.18
N GLY A 226 7.56 -19.19 4.22
CA GLY A 226 8.79 -19.78 4.73
C GLY A 226 8.68 -20.18 6.20
N PHE A 227 8.12 -19.32 7.04
CA PHE A 227 7.84 -19.66 8.45
C PHE A 227 6.76 -20.75 8.58
N GLY A 228 5.80 -20.83 7.66
CA GLY A 228 4.85 -21.94 7.59
C GLY A 228 5.53 -23.29 7.34
N ILE A 229 6.55 -23.34 6.49
CA ILE A 229 7.38 -24.54 6.28
C ILE A 229 8.13 -24.91 7.56
N VAL A 230 8.71 -23.94 8.26
CA VAL A 230 9.38 -24.18 9.55
C VAL A 230 8.42 -24.82 10.55
N ALA A 231 7.20 -24.29 10.64
CA ALA A 231 6.16 -24.80 11.52
C ALA A 231 5.80 -26.27 11.18
N ALA A 232 5.62 -26.58 9.89
CA ALA A 232 5.38 -27.94 9.42
C ALA A 232 6.54 -28.90 9.73
N VAL A 233 7.79 -28.46 9.57
CA VAL A 233 8.97 -29.26 9.92
C VAL A 233 8.98 -29.59 11.41
N LEU A 234 8.67 -28.63 12.28
CA LEU A 234 8.56 -28.88 13.72
C LEU A 234 7.45 -29.89 14.05
N GLY A 235 6.29 -29.80 13.41
CA GLY A 235 5.21 -30.78 13.56
C GLY A 235 5.60 -32.20 13.10
N VAL A 236 6.37 -32.32 12.02
CA VAL A 236 6.92 -33.62 11.56
C VAL A 236 7.90 -34.18 12.60
N VAL A 237 8.77 -33.35 13.19
CA VAL A 237 9.69 -33.80 14.25
C VAL A 237 8.93 -34.36 15.45
N ILE A 238 7.85 -33.70 15.89
CA ILE A 238 6.99 -34.18 16.99
C ILE A 238 6.34 -35.52 16.62
N THR A 239 5.86 -35.63 15.38
CA THR A 239 5.26 -36.88 14.87
C THR A 239 6.25 -38.04 14.93
N MET A 240 7.50 -37.81 14.50
CA MET A 240 8.55 -38.84 14.51
C MET A 240 8.96 -39.25 15.92
N GLY A 241 8.79 -38.36 16.91
CA GLY A 241 9.00 -38.68 18.32
C GLY A 241 7.89 -39.52 18.97
N SER A 242 6.76 -39.71 18.28
CA SER A 242 5.55 -40.35 18.83
C SER A 242 5.10 -41.57 18.01
N LEU A 243 6.04 -42.22 17.30
CA LEU A 243 5.73 -43.35 16.40
C LEU A 243 5.23 -44.61 17.11
N ASP A 244 5.45 -44.72 18.41
CA ASP A 244 4.97 -45.79 19.29
C ASP A 244 3.50 -45.59 19.71
N GLN A 245 2.93 -44.40 19.47
CA GLN A 245 1.56 -44.06 19.84
C GLN A 245 0.52 -44.62 18.86
N PRO A 246 -0.76 -44.70 19.25
CA PRO A 246 -1.84 -45.13 18.36
C PRO A 246 -1.92 -44.26 17.09
N PRO A 247 -2.31 -44.83 15.94
CA PRO A 247 -2.39 -44.11 14.66
C PRO A 247 -3.21 -42.82 14.70
N GLN A 248 -4.20 -42.73 15.59
CA GLN A 248 -5.03 -41.54 15.78
C GLN A 248 -4.22 -40.34 16.29
N VAL A 249 -3.27 -40.57 17.20
CA VAL A 249 -2.41 -39.52 17.77
C VAL A 249 -1.39 -39.06 16.72
N ILE A 250 -0.79 -40.01 16.00
CA ILE A 250 0.12 -39.72 14.89
C ILE A 250 -0.60 -38.89 13.82
N GLY A 251 -1.82 -39.29 13.44
CA GLY A 251 -2.64 -38.56 12.47
C GLY A 251 -2.94 -37.12 12.91
N ALA A 252 -3.17 -36.89 14.20
CA ALA A 252 -3.38 -35.54 14.74
C ALA A 252 -2.13 -34.66 14.63
N HIS A 253 -0.93 -35.20 14.90
CA HIS A 253 0.33 -34.46 14.74
C HIS A 253 0.66 -34.14 13.28
N VAL A 254 0.39 -35.08 12.36
CA VAL A 254 0.57 -34.83 10.93
C VAL A 254 -0.41 -33.76 10.44
N ALA A 255 -1.68 -33.83 10.86
CA ALA A 255 -2.67 -32.82 10.52
C ALA A 255 -2.25 -31.43 11.03
N ALA A 256 -1.73 -31.34 12.25
CA ALA A 256 -1.17 -30.11 12.81
C ALA A 256 -0.05 -29.52 11.94
N ALA A 257 0.93 -30.35 11.56
CA ALA A 257 2.03 -29.93 10.70
C ALA A 257 1.55 -29.36 9.35
N LEU A 258 0.54 -29.98 8.73
CA LEU A 258 -0.01 -29.52 7.45
C LEU A 258 -0.76 -28.19 7.58
N VAL A 259 -1.42 -27.95 8.72
CA VAL A 259 -2.08 -26.68 9.02
C VAL A 259 -1.07 -25.53 9.10
N GLY A 260 0.15 -25.76 9.61
CA GLY A 260 1.21 -24.76 9.65
C GLY A 260 1.56 -24.17 8.29
N THR A 261 1.83 -25.01 7.29
CA THR A 261 2.12 -24.55 5.91
C THR A 261 0.92 -23.84 5.28
N PHE A 262 -0.28 -24.40 5.46
CA PHE A 262 -1.52 -23.79 4.97
C PHE A 262 -1.70 -22.37 5.53
N LEU A 263 -1.55 -22.23 6.85
CA LEU A 263 -1.72 -20.95 7.55
C LEU A 263 -0.66 -19.93 7.11
N GLY A 264 0.60 -20.34 6.94
CA GLY A 264 1.66 -19.46 6.44
C GLY A 264 1.34 -18.87 5.06
N ILE A 265 0.91 -19.71 4.12
CA ILE A 265 0.50 -19.28 2.77
C ILE A 265 -0.76 -18.40 2.82
N LEU A 266 -1.76 -18.79 3.61
CA LEU A 266 -3.00 -18.04 3.76
C LEU A 266 -2.76 -16.64 4.35
N LEU A 267 -1.94 -16.53 5.39
CA LEU A 267 -1.60 -15.25 6.01
C LEU A 267 -0.83 -14.36 5.04
N ALA A 268 0.14 -14.92 4.31
CA ALA A 268 0.93 -14.21 3.33
C ALA A 268 0.07 -13.57 2.24
N TYR A 269 -0.59 -14.41 1.43
CA TYR A 269 -1.26 -13.97 0.21
C TYR A 269 -2.70 -13.54 0.43
N GLY A 270 -3.36 -14.07 1.45
CA GLY A 270 -4.75 -13.73 1.78
C GLY A 270 -4.89 -12.44 2.57
N TYR A 271 -3.87 -12.04 3.34
CA TYR A 271 -3.98 -10.91 4.27
C TYR A 271 -2.82 -9.91 4.16
N VAL A 272 -1.57 -10.33 4.40
CA VAL A 272 -0.46 -9.39 4.59
C VAL A 272 0.00 -8.74 3.27
N ALA A 273 0.12 -9.50 2.18
CA ALA A 273 0.50 -8.94 0.88
C ALA A 273 -0.54 -7.94 0.35
N PRO A 274 -1.86 -8.22 0.35
CA PRO A 274 -2.86 -7.22 -0.04
C PRO A 274 -2.85 -5.96 0.83
N LEU A 275 -2.53 -6.06 2.13
CA LEU A 275 -2.39 -4.89 3.01
C LEU A 275 -1.19 -4.04 2.63
N ALA A 276 -0.06 -4.67 2.28
CA ALA A 276 1.13 -3.97 1.83
C ALA A 276 0.83 -3.13 0.58
N VAL A 277 0.19 -3.73 -0.42
CA VAL A 277 -0.23 -3.05 -1.65
C VAL A 277 -1.24 -1.93 -1.34
N ALA A 278 -2.18 -2.15 -0.43
CA ALA A 278 -3.14 -1.11 -0.04
C ALA A 278 -2.45 0.09 0.64
N LEU A 279 -1.41 -0.13 1.46
CA LEU A 279 -0.60 0.94 2.04
C LEU A 279 0.21 1.67 0.97
N GLU A 280 0.78 0.95 0.00
CA GLU A 280 1.52 1.54 -1.11
C GLU A 280 0.63 2.50 -1.92
N HIS A 281 -0.61 2.09 -2.21
CA HIS A 281 -1.56 2.98 -2.87
C HIS A 281 -1.86 4.24 -2.05
N ARG A 282 -1.91 4.17 -0.71
CA ARG A 282 -2.06 5.36 0.14
C ARG A 282 -0.85 6.28 0.07
N ALA A 283 0.36 5.73 0.07
CA ALA A 283 1.59 6.51 -0.11
C ALA A 283 1.62 7.21 -1.48
N GLN A 284 1.16 6.56 -2.54
CA GLN A 284 1.05 7.17 -3.88
C GLN A 284 -0.03 8.25 -3.97
N GLU A 285 -1.18 8.08 -3.31
CA GLU A 285 -2.20 9.14 -3.21
C GLU A 285 -1.64 10.40 -2.54
N GLU A 286 -0.83 10.23 -1.48
CA GLU A 286 -0.14 11.33 -0.81
C GLU A 286 0.89 12.00 -1.73
N ALA A 287 1.72 11.21 -2.42
CA ALA A 287 2.70 11.74 -3.37
C ALA A 287 2.04 12.57 -4.48
N ASN A 288 0.90 12.11 -5.03
CA ASN A 288 0.15 12.87 -6.04
C ASN A 288 -0.44 14.17 -5.49
N PHE A 289 -0.77 14.21 -4.19
CA PHE A 289 -1.23 15.42 -3.53
C PHE A 289 -0.13 16.48 -3.47
N PHE A 290 1.09 16.10 -3.07
CA PHE A 290 2.25 17.00 -3.10
C PHE A 290 2.64 17.44 -4.50
N GLU A 291 2.58 16.54 -5.49
CA GLU A 291 2.88 16.88 -6.89
C GLU A 291 1.90 17.94 -7.43
N CYS A 292 0.63 17.89 -7.01
CA CYS A 292 -0.36 18.92 -7.32
C CYS A 292 0.05 20.29 -6.75
N ILE A 293 0.54 20.34 -5.50
CA ILE A 293 1.00 21.57 -4.84
C ILE A 293 2.21 22.14 -5.57
N LYS A 294 3.23 21.31 -5.79
CA LYS A 294 4.44 21.65 -6.55
C LYS A 294 4.08 22.26 -7.90
N THR A 295 3.20 21.61 -8.65
CA THR A 295 2.78 22.06 -9.99
C THR A 295 2.10 23.43 -9.94
N CYS A 296 1.24 23.68 -8.93
CA CYS A 296 0.62 24.99 -8.71
C CYS A 296 1.67 26.08 -8.43
N ILE A 297 2.62 25.81 -7.53
CA ILE A 297 3.66 26.76 -7.13
C ILE A 297 4.56 27.11 -8.32
N LEU A 298 5.02 26.11 -9.08
CA LEU A 298 5.86 26.34 -10.26
C LEU A 298 5.18 27.20 -11.31
N ALA A 299 3.90 26.94 -11.59
CA ALA A 299 3.16 27.75 -12.54
C ALA A 299 3.03 29.21 -12.08
N GLN A 300 2.85 29.45 -10.77
CA GLN A 300 2.83 30.81 -10.23
C GLN A 300 4.18 31.51 -10.38
N VAL A 301 5.29 30.84 -10.08
CA VAL A 301 6.66 31.42 -10.18
C VAL A 301 7.05 31.70 -11.63
N GLN A 302 6.52 30.93 -12.59
CA GLN A 302 6.67 31.18 -14.03
C GLN A 302 5.83 32.39 -14.53
N GLY A 303 5.00 33.00 -13.67
CA GLY A 303 4.23 34.20 -13.98
C GLY A 303 2.84 33.96 -14.56
N TYR A 304 2.34 32.71 -14.56
CA TYR A 304 0.96 32.43 -14.94
C TYR A 304 -0.03 33.10 -13.99
N SER A 305 -1.27 33.32 -14.45
CA SER A 305 -2.31 33.84 -13.56
C SER A 305 -2.73 32.82 -12.50
N PRO A 306 -3.19 33.25 -11.31
CA PRO A 306 -3.65 32.34 -10.26
C PRO A 306 -4.64 31.28 -10.76
N GLN A 307 -5.55 31.65 -11.67
CA GLN A 307 -6.50 30.72 -12.27
C GLN A 307 -5.83 29.67 -13.15
N ILE A 308 -4.83 30.05 -13.94
CA ILE A 308 -4.08 29.11 -14.78
C ILE A 308 -3.14 28.24 -13.93
N ALA A 309 -2.51 28.79 -12.90
CA ALA A 309 -1.63 28.02 -12.02
C ALA A 309 -2.38 26.85 -11.34
N VAL A 310 -3.61 27.10 -10.91
CA VAL A 310 -4.47 26.08 -10.29
C VAL A 310 -4.96 25.06 -11.34
N GLU A 311 -5.16 25.46 -12.60
CA GLU A 311 -5.43 24.52 -13.69
C GLU A 311 -4.26 23.57 -13.98
N PHE A 312 -3.02 24.03 -13.84
CA PHE A 312 -1.84 23.18 -13.98
C PHE A 312 -1.82 22.10 -12.88
N GLY A 313 -2.03 22.48 -11.61
CA GLY A 313 -2.24 21.52 -10.52
C GLY A 313 -3.42 20.59 -10.80
N ARG A 314 -4.51 21.12 -11.39
CA ARG A 314 -5.67 20.32 -11.75
C ARG A 314 -5.31 19.16 -12.70
N LYS A 315 -4.38 19.41 -13.62
CA LYS A 315 -3.92 18.44 -14.61
C LYS A 315 -2.88 17.44 -14.07
N ALA A 316 -2.18 17.76 -12.98
CA ALA A 316 -1.25 16.85 -12.32
C ALA A 316 -1.95 15.73 -11.51
N MET A 317 -3.19 15.94 -11.07
CA MET A 317 -3.93 14.94 -10.29
C MET A 317 -4.32 13.70 -11.08
N TYR A 318 -4.48 12.57 -10.40
CA TYR A 318 -5.10 11.38 -10.96
C TYR A 318 -6.53 11.64 -11.46
N ALA A 319 -6.89 10.98 -12.57
CA ALA A 319 -8.18 11.16 -13.23
C ALA A 319 -9.38 10.79 -12.34
N SER A 320 -9.19 9.91 -11.36
CA SER A 320 -10.23 9.43 -10.43
C SER A 320 -10.69 10.50 -9.43
N VAL A 321 -9.83 11.44 -9.07
CA VAL A 321 -10.10 12.52 -8.07
C VAL A 321 -10.06 13.91 -8.68
N ARG A 322 -9.67 14.03 -9.95
CA ARG A 322 -9.63 15.30 -10.66
C ARG A 322 -11.03 15.94 -10.78
N PRO A 323 -11.24 17.16 -10.25
CA PRO A 323 -12.49 17.88 -10.47
C PRO A 323 -12.66 18.29 -11.93
N GLY A 324 -13.92 18.42 -12.32
CA GLY A 324 -14.28 19.00 -13.60
C GLY A 324 -13.82 20.45 -13.69
N PHE A 325 -13.65 20.96 -14.91
CA PHE A 325 -13.31 22.37 -15.10
C PHE A 325 -14.38 23.30 -14.51
N GLN A 326 -15.64 23.06 -14.86
CA GLN A 326 -16.77 23.86 -14.36
C GLN A 326 -16.91 23.78 -12.84
N GLU A 327 -16.74 22.58 -12.29
CA GLU A 327 -16.83 22.35 -10.84
C GLU A 327 -15.75 23.11 -10.07
N LEU A 328 -14.51 23.16 -10.59
CA LEU A 328 -13.47 23.99 -10.01
C LEU A 328 -13.83 25.47 -10.12
N GLU A 329 -14.26 25.94 -11.29
CA GLU A 329 -14.66 27.35 -11.45
C GLU A 329 -15.79 27.77 -10.51
N ASP A 330 -16.80 26.93 -10.35
CA ASP A 330 -17.93 27.19 -9.48
C ASP A 330 -17.50 27.21 -8.01
N HIS A 331 -16.57 26.33 -7.62
CA HIS A 331 -16.01 26.31 -6.28
C HIS A 331 -15.15 27.56 -5.99
N LEU A 332 -14.31 27.98 -6.95
CA LEU A 332 -13.53 29.21 -6.86
C LEU A 332 -14.40 30.48 -6.81
N LYS A 333 -15.57 30.48 -7.45
CA LYS A 333 -16.54 31.60 -7.40
C LYS A 333 -17.35 31.58 -6.10
N GLY A 334 -17.73 30.40 -5.61
CA GLY A 334 -18.52 30.22 -4.39
C GLY A 334 -17.80 30.68 -3.11
N ASN A 335 -16.47 30.57 -3.07
CA ASN A 335 -15.65 31.06 -1.94
C ASN A 335 -15.25 32.55 -2.04
N LYS A 336 -15.78 33.32 -3.01
CA LYS A 336 -15.59 34.78 -3.07
C LYS A 336 -16.53 35.57 -2.16
N GLY A 337 -17.26 34.89 -1.27
CA GLY A 337 -18.19 35.47 -0.31
C GLY A 337 -17.57 35.62 1.07
#